data_AF-A0A7W9YE25-F1
#
_entry.id   AF-A0A7W9YE25-F1
#
_cell.length_a   1.000
_cell.length_b   1.000
_cell.length_c   1.000
_cell.angle_alpha   90.00
_cell.angle_beta   90.00
_cell.angle_gamma   90.00
#
_symmetry.space_group_name_H-M   'P 1'
#
loop_
_entity.id
_entity.type
_entity.pdbx_description
1 polymer ?
#
loop_
_entity_poly.entity_id
_entity_poly.type
_entity_poly.pdbx_seq_one_letter_code
_entity_poly.pdbx_strand_id
1 'polypeptide(L)'
;MTPSFHGAEVERRGSTLVIACHTLLPLFALAKPPSVNAMNLEFVWHAELGRALRTVCRFTVLKPEEPAVPVERADLSLLGAVEREQIRYWKPATVGEIVFDQWD
;
A
#
# COMPACT_ATOMS: atom_id res chain seq x y z
N MET A 1 -17.63 4.20 -0.13
CA MET A 1 -16.19 4.23 0.18
C MET A 1 -15.77 3.05 1.05
N THR A 2 -15.25 2.01 0.42
CA THR A 2 -14.58 0.88 1.08
C THR A 2 -13.12 0.90 0.62
N PRO A 3 -12.16 1.23 1.48
CA PRO A 3 -10.74 1.19 1.13
C PRO A 3 -10.32 -0.18 0.57
N SER A 4 -9.33 -0.20 -0.33
CA SER A 4 -8.78 -1.46 -0.85
C SER A 4 -7.82 -2.14 0.13
N PHE A 5 -7.65 -1.59 1.35
CA PHE A 5 -6.84 -2.17 2.40
C PHE A 5 -7.39 -1.95 3.82
N HIS A 6 -6.96 -2.81 4.75
CA HIS A 6 -7.07 -2.60 6.18
C HIS A 6 -5.74 -2.11 6.74
N GLY A 7 -5.76 -1.10 7.61
CA GLY A 7 -4.58 -0.64 8.34
C GLY A 7 -4.54 -1.21 9.75
N ALA A 8 -3.39 -1.74 10.17
CA ALA A 8 -3.12 -2.11 11.56
C ALA A 8 -1.94 -1.29 12.09
N GLU A 9 -2.17 -0.50 13.13
CA GLU A 9 -1.10 0.25 13.80
C GLU A 9 -0.28 -0.68 14.70
N VAL A 10 1.04 -0.51 14.64
CA VAL A 10 2.01 -1.23 15.45
C VAL A 10 2.92 -0.21 16.11
N GLU A 11 2.86 -0.16 17.43
CA GLU A 11 3.78 0.64 18.23
C GLU A 11 4.96 -0.22 18.70
N ARG A 12 6.17 0.31 18.53
CA ARG A 12 7.39 -0.34 19.00
C ARG A 12 8.44 0.70 19.38
N ARG A 13 8.93 0.62 20.62
CA ARG A 13 10.04 1.45 21.14
C ARG A 13 9.85 2.95 20.87
N GLY A 14 8.60 3.44 20.98
CA GLY A 14 8.25 4.84 20.72
C GLY A 14 8.14 5.23 19.24
N SER A 15 8.16 4.27 18.32
CA SER A 15 7.84 4.47 16.91
C SER A 15 6.55 3.76 16.54
N THR A 16 5.67 4.43 15.81
CA THR A 16 4.43 3.85 15.30
C THR A 16 4.57 3.60 13.80
N LEU A 17 4.14 2.44 13.35
CA LEU A 17 4.06 2.04 11.95
C LEU A 17 2.65 1.55 11.64
N VAL A 18 2.27 1.60 10.37
CA VAL A 18 1.05 0.98 9.86
C VAL A 18 1.42 -0.22 9.01
N ILE A 19 0.79 -1.35 9.26
CA ILE A 19 0.76 -2.48 8.34
C ILE A 19 -0.49 -2.31 7.48
N ALA A 20 -0.31 -2.03 6.20
CA ALA A 20 -1.39 -1.98 5.22
C ALA A 20 -1.58 -3.38 4.62
N CYS A 21 -2.79 -3.91 4.77
CA CYS A 21 -3.19 -5.24 4.34
C CYS A 21 -4.22 -5.13 3.23
N HIS A 22 -3.86 -5.47 1.99
CA HIS A 22 -4.81 -5.39 0.89
C HIS A 22 -6.00 -6.34 1.16
N THR A 23 -7.22 -5.88 0.86
CA THR A 23 -8.48 -6.61 1.14
C THR A 23 -8.63 -7.89 0.33
N LEU A 24 -8.25 -7.86 -0.95
CA LEU A 24 -8.34 -8.99 -1.88
C LEU A 24 -7.00 -9.70 -2.16
N LEU A 25 -5.90 -8.94 -2.31
CA LEU A 25 -4.60 -9.50 -2.67
C LEU A 25 -3.81 -9.89 -1.41
N PRO A 26 -2.98 -10.96 -1.45
CA PRO A 26 -2.14 -11.34 -0.33
C PRO A 26 -0.89 -10.45 -0.23
N LEU A 27 -1.08 -9.13 -0.16
CA LEU A 27 -0.03 -8.11 -0.14
C LEU A 27 -0.06 -7.35 1.18
N PHE A 28 1.12 -7.22 1.80
CA PHE A 28 1.38 -6.33 2.92
C PHE A 28 2.36 -5.25 2.52
N ALA A 29 2.11 -4.03 2.97
CA ALA A 29 3.07 -2.95 2.94
C ALA A 29 3.22 -2.33 4.34
N LEU A 30 4.42 -1.85 4.63
CA LEU A 30 4.67 -1.07 5.84
C LEU A 30 4.66 0.41 5.46
N ALA A 31 3.97 1.22 6.25
CA ALA A 31 3.86 2.65 6.04
C ALA A 31 4.03 3.42 7.35
N LYS A 32 4.31 4.72 7.24
CA LYS A 32 4.16 5.63 8.37
C LYS A 32 2.67 5.79 8.70
N PRO A 33 2.34 6.13 9.96
CA PRO A 33 0.99 6.55 10.31
C PRO A 33 0.56 7.71 9.40
N PRO A 34 -0.62 7.63 8.77
CA PRO A 34 -1.11 8.72 7.94
C PRO A 34 -1.33 9.97 8.80
N SER A 35 -0.93 11.12 8.27
CA SER A 35 -1.31 12.42 8.83
C SER A 35 -2.83 12.57 8.80
N VAL A 36 -3.41 13.42 9.67
CA VAL A 36 -4.87 13.63 9.82
C VAL A 36 -5.63 13.92 8.51
N ASN A 37 -4.94 14.32 7.43
CA ASN A 37 -5.53 14.58 6.10
C ASN A 37 -4.79 13.89 4.95
N ALA A 38 -3.92 12.92 5.22
CA ALA A 38 -3.18 12.22 4.16
C ALA A 38 -4.08 11.13 3.54
N MET A 39 -4.35 11.24 2.25
CA MET A 39 -5.05 10.19 1.49
C MET A 39 -4.09 9.08 1.01
N ASN A 40 -2.78 9.33 1.05
CA ASN A 40 -1.76 8.42 0.54
C ASN A 40 -0.87 7.92 1.68
N LEU A 41 -0.46 6.65 1.59
CA LEU A 41 0.47 6.03 2.53
C LEU A 41 1.91 6.37 2.16
N GLU A 42 2.72 6.73 3.16
CA GLU A 42 4.17 6.84 2.99
C GLU A 42 4.83 5.49 3.33
N PHE A 43 5.19 4.72 2.30
CA PHE A 43 5.76 3.38 2.47
C PHE A 43 7.19 3.40 3.01
N VAL A 44 7.48 2.54 3.98
CA VAL A 44 8.78 2.45 4.67
C VAL A 44 9.19 1.00 4.88
N TRP A 45 10.48 0.73 5.06
CA TRP A 45 10.96 -0.60 5.40
C TRP A 45 11.42 -0.64 6.85
N HIS A 46 10.90 -1.60 7.61
CA HIS A 46 11.44 -1.92 8.92
C HIS A 46 11.92 -3.38 8.93
N ALA A 47 13.23 -3.59 8.82
CA ALA A 47 13.82 -4.90 8.52
C ALA A 47 13.38 -6.03 9.45
N GLU A 48 13.29 -5.79 10.77
CA GLU A 48 12.87 -6.83 11.71
C GLU A 48 11.39 -7.18 11.57
N LEU A 49 10.53 -6.18 11.34
CA LEU A 49 9.09 -6.37 11.22
C LEU A 49 8.75 -7.01 9.87
N GLY A 50 9.36 -6.52 8.79
CA GLY A 50 9.21 -7.11 7.46
C GLY A 50 9.69 -8.57 7.42
N ARG A 51 10.79 -8.90 8.11
CA ARG A 51 11.23 -10.30 8.27
C ARG A 51 10.23 -11.11 9.09
N ALA A 52 9.78 -10.60 10.22
CA ALA A 52 8.80 -11.29 11.06
C ALA A 52 7.51 -11.59 10.26
N LEU A 53 6.93 -10.59 9.58
CA LEU A 53 5.72 -10.76 8.78
C LEU A 53 5.89 -11.86 7.72
N ARG A 54 7.02 -11.91 7.02
CA ARG A 54 7.32 -12.98 6.05
C ARG A 54 7.38 -14.38 6.67
N THR A 55 7.66 -14.50 7.97
CA THR A 55 7.71 -15.81 8.67
C THR A 55 6.35 -16.28 9.19
N VAL A 56 5.43 -15.37 9.50
CA VAL A 56 4.14 -15.73 10.13
C VAL A 56 2.97 -15.81 9.15
N CYS A 57 3.07 -15.25 7.95
CA CYS A 57 1.95 -15.22 7.01
C CYS A 57 2.36 -15.59 5.59
N ARG A 58 1.39 -16.04 4.78
CA ARG A 58 1.57 -16.32 3.34
C ARG A 58 1.51 -15.05 2.47
N PHE A 59 1.50 -13.87 3.08
CA PHE A 59 1.40 -12.61 2.36
C PHE A 59 2.79 -12.19 1.86
N THR A 60 2.80 -11.58 0.68
CA THR A 60 3.99 -10.94 0.13
C THR A 60 4.15 -9.59 0.83
N VAL A 61 5.21 -9.46 1.62
CA VAL A 61 5.56 -8.18 2.25
C VAL A 61 6.42 -7.37 1.29
N LEU A 62 5.81 -6.33 0.74
CA LEU A 62 6.42 -5.41 -0.21
C LEU A 62 7.52 -4.59 0.47
N LYS A 63 8.65 -4.42 -0.22
CA LYS A 63 9.64 -3.41 0.11
C LYS A 63 9.18 -2.05 -0.43
N PRO A 64 9.64 -0.91 0.12
CA PRO A 64 9.16 0.43 -0.26
C PRO A 64 9.37 0.77 -1.73
N GLU A 65 10.36 0.18 -2.37
CA GLU A 65 10.67 0.46 -3.78
C GLU A 65 9.62 -0.14 -4.73
N GLU A 66 8.90 -1.19 -4.31
CA GLU A 66 7.87 -1.86 -5.10
C GLU A 66 6.58 -1.01 -5.23
N PRO A 67 5.95 -0.51 -4.14
CA PRO A 67 4.83 0.41 -4.25
C PRO A 67 5.26 1.81 -4.73
N ALA A 68 6.52 2.21 -4.56
CA ALA A 68 7.01 3.52 -5.04
C ALA A 68 7.24 3.59 -6.56
N VAL A 69 6.98 2.53 -7.32
CA VAL A 69 7.09 2.54 -8.79
C VAL A 69 6.12 3.61 -9.36
N PRO A 70 6.60 4.57 -10.16
CA PRO A 70 5.74 5.54 -10.82
C PRO A 70 4.73 4.87 -11.73
N VAL A 71 3.50 5.36 -11.76
CA VAL A 71 2.41 4.77 -12.56
C VAL A 71 2.75 4.77 -14.04
N GLU A 72 3.47 5.78 -14.54
CA GLU A 72 3.91 5.89 -15.93
C GLU A 72 4.89 4.79 -16.35
N ARG A 73 5.51 4.11 -15.37
CA ARG A 73 6.45 3.00 -15.58
C ARG A 73 5.81 1.63 -15.33
N ALA A 74 4.56 1.60 -14.87
CA ALA A 74 3.84 0.37 -14.59
C ALA A 74 3.14 -0.15 -15.85
N ASP A 75 3.11 -1.47 -16.02
CA ASP A 75 2.27 -2.09 -17.04
C ASP A 75 0.83 -2.19 -16.53
N LEU A 76 -0.05 -1.37 -17.09
CA LEU A 76 -1.48 -1.32 -16.76
C LEU A 76 -2.35 -2.00 -17.83
N SER A 77 -1.74 -2.74 -18.77
CA SER A 77 -2.44 -3.35 -19.91
C SER A 77 -3.51 -4.37 -19.50
N LEU A 78 -3.30 -5.04 -18.36
CA LEU A 78 -4.23 -6.03 -17.80
C LEU A 78 -5.43 -5.41 -17.08
N LEU A 79 -5.41 -4.11 -16.80
CA LEU A 79 -6.52 -3.43 -16.15
C LEU A 79 -7.73 -3.29 -17.08
N GLY A 80 -8.93 -3.38 -16.53
CA GLY A 80 -10.19 -3.12 -17.21
C GLY A 80 -10.39 -1.64 -17.56
N ALA A 81 -11.45 -1.34 -18.31
CA ALA A 81 -11.79 0.03 -18.66
C ALA A 81 -12.10 0.90 -17.43
N VAL A 82 -12.82 0.35 -16.46
CA VAL A 82 -13.23 1.01 -15.21
C VAL A 82 -12.01 1.35 -14.34
N GLU A 83 -11.11 0.39 -14.12
CA GLU A 83 -9.90 0.60 -13.33
C GLU A 83 -9.00 1.69 -13.94
N ARG A 84 -8.84 1.69 -15.27
CA ARG A 84 -8.11 2.75 -15.96
C ARG A 84 -8.79 4.11 -15.88
N GLU A 85 -10.13 4.14 -15.81
CA GLU A 85 -10.88 5.38 -15.61
C GLU A 85 -10.67 5.94 -14.21
N GLN A 86 -10.73 5.10 -13.18
CA GLN A 86 -10.41 5.47 -11.80
C GLN A 86 -8.98 6.02 -11.69
N ILE A 87 -8.00 5.36 -12.29
CA ILE A 87 -6.60 5.85 -12.33
C ILE A 87 -6.51 7.21 -13.02
N ARG A 88 -7.20 7.42 -14.15
CA ARG A 88 -7.22 8.74 -14.83
C ARG A 88 -7.87 9.83 -13.99
N TYR A 89 -8.89 9.49 -13.23
CA TYR A 89 -9.63 10.42 -12.38
C TYR A 89 -8.81 10.82 -11.14
N TRP A 90 -8.34 9.84 -10.37
CA TRP A 90 -7.61 10.06 -9.11
C TRP A 90 -6.15 10.46 -9.30
N LYS A 91 -5.56 10.16 -10.46
CA LYS A 91 -4.18 10.50 -10.83
C LYS A 91 -3.15 10.09 -9.75
N PRO A 92 -3.13 8.81 -9.35
CA PRO A 92 -2.07 8.29 -8.49
C PRO A 92 -0.69 8.53 -9.11
N ALA A 93 0.27 8.92 -8.28
CA ALA A 93 1.66 9.06 -8.67
C ALA A 93 2.39 7.72 -8.68
N THR A 94 1.99 6.78 -7.81
CA THR A 94 2.69 5.50 -7.63
C THR A 94 1.76 4.29 -7.67
N VAL A 95 2.32 3.11 -7.97
CA VAL A 95 1.60 1.84 -7.93
C VAL A 95 1.02 1.57 -6.54
N GLY A 96 1.71 1.97 -5.48
CA GLY A 96 1.23 1.83 -4.10
C GLY A 96 -0.06 2.59 -3.83
N GLU A 97 -0.23 3.76 -4.45
CA GLU A 97 -1.47 4.54 -4.35
C GLU A 97 -2.62 3.90 -5.12
N ILE A 98 -2.34 3.07 -6.14
CA ILE A 98 -3.35 2.24 -6.82
C ILE A 98 -3.71 1.00 -5.99
N VAL A 99 -2.69 0.35 -5.41
CA VAL A 99 -2.85 -0.94 -4.72
C VAL A 99 -3.41 -0.77 -3.29
N PHE A 100 -3.15 0.36 -2.65
CA PHE A 100 -3.62 0.68 -1.30
C PHE A 100 -4.37 2.02 -1.29
N ASP A 101 -5.45 2.07 -2.06
CA ASP A 101 -6.29 3.24 -2.24
C ASP A 101 -7.45 3.35 -1.24
N GLN A 102 -8.03 4.54 -1.19
CA GLN A 102 -9.27 4.86 -0.47
C GLN A 102 -10.31 5.49 -1.41
N TRP A 103 -10.28 5.11 -2.69
CA TRP A 103 -11.14 5.67 -3.74
C TRP A 103 -12.58 5.14 -3.61
N ASP A 104 -13.51 5.78 -4.32
CA ASP A 104 -14.93 5.39 -4.37
C ASP A 104 -15.29 4.72 -5.70
#